data_AF-A0A257LL27-F1
#
_entry.id   AF-A0A257LL27-F1
#
_cell.length_a   1.000
_cell.length_b   1.000
_cell.length_c   1.000
_cell.angle_alpha   90.00
_cell.angle_beta   90.00
_cell.angle_gamma   90.00
#
_symmetry.space_group_name_H-M   'P 1'
#
loop_
_entity.id
_entity.type
_entity.pdbx_description
1 polymer ?
#
loop_
_entity_poly.entity_id
_entity_poly.type
_entity_poly.pdbx_seq_one_letter_code
_entity_poly.pdbx_strand_id
1 'polypeptide(L)'
;MSAPIALDAELLPGCLLLRSQPFTDARGSFVKTFHEGLFEGLGIHFRAREQFYSVSHQGVLRGMHFQRPPHDHDKLVACRSGQVLDVLLDLRPGAGFGRSAAVVLSADAHQQLFIPKGIAHGFLALTDHATMDYQTSTVHAPTHDAGIRW
;
A
#
# COMPACT_ATOMS: atom_id res chain seq x y z
N MET A 1 -26.75 -0.12 -3.77
CA MET A 1 -25.59 -0.55 -4.58
C MET A 1 -24.37 -0.40 -3.69
N SER A 2 -23.54 -1.43 -3.55
CA SER A 2 -22.30 -1.34 -2.76
C SER A 2 -21.35 -0.31 -3.36
N ALA A 3 -20.62 0.42 -2.50
CA ALA A 3 -19.60 1.36 -2.97
C ALA A 3 -18.52 0.60 -3.76
N PRO A 4 -18.03 1.16 -4.88
CA PRO A 4 -17.07 0.47 -5.75
C PRO A 4 -15.69 0.31 -5.09
N ILE A 5 -15.43 1.06 -4.02
CA ILE A 5 -14.26 0.94 -3.14
C ILE A 5 -14.78 1.08 -1.71
N ALA A 6 -14.39 0.16 -0.83
CA ALA A 6 -14.79 0.17 0.57
C ALA A 6 -13.61 -0.18 1.49
N LEU A 7 -13.70 0.25 2.75
CA LEU A 7 -12.78 -0.19 3.79
C LEU A 7 -13.01 -1.68 4.09
N ASP A 8 -11.93 -2.46 4.01
CA ASP A 8 -11.90 -3.89 4.32
C ASP A 8 -11.40 -4.11 5.76
N ALA A 9 -10.31 -3.42 6.15
CA ALA A 9 -9.75 -3.45 7.49
C ALA A 9 -8.86 -2.24 7.78
N GLU A 10 -8.67 -1.93 9.07
CA GLU A 10 -7.61 -1.04 9.55
C GLU A 10 -6.53 -1.89 10.24
N LEU A 11 -5.32 -1.93 9.68
CA LEU A 11 -4.25 -2.84 10.13
C LEU A 11 -3.43 -2.24 11.30
N LEU A 12 -3.23 -0.93 11.24
CA LEU A 12 -2.61 -0.07 12.24
C LEU A 12 -3.36 1.28 12.16
N PRO A 13 -3.27 2.16 13.18
CA PRO A 13 -3.96 3.45 13.13
C PRO A 13 -3.67 4.25 11.86
N GLY A 14 -4.67 4.41 10.99
CA GLY A 14 -4.60 5.07 9.68
C GLY A 14 -4.07 4.23 8.52
N CYS A 15 -3.62 2.99 8.75
CA CYS A 15 -3.23 2.05 7.69
C CYS A 15 -4.46 1.25 7.22
N LEU A 16 -5.01 1.66 6.08
CA LEU A 16 -6.34 1.21 5.64
C LEU A 16 -6.22 0.24 4.47
N LEU A 17 -6.68 -0.99 4.67
CA LEU A 17 -6.88 -1.96 3.61
C LEU A 17 -8.22 -1.66 2.94
N LEU A 18 -8.17 -1.35 1.66
CA LEU A 18 -9.30 -1.03 0.82
C LEU A 18 -9.55 -2.16 -0.15
N ARG A 19 -10.81 -2.50 -0.38
CA ARG A 19 -11.21 -3.50 -1.38
C ARG A 19 -12.03 -2.84 -2.48
N SER A 20 -11.62 -3.06 -3.71
CA SER A 20 -12.36 -2.62 -4.89
C SER A 20 -13.29 -3.72 -5.39
N GLN A 21 -14.51 -3.36 -5.79
CA GLN A 21 -15.42 -4.30 -6.45
C GLN A 21 -15.12 -4.36 -7.96
N PRO A 22 -14.83 -5.55 -8.52
CA PRO A 22 -14.64 -5.71 -9.95
C PRO A 22 -15.99 -5.69 -10.70
N PHE A 23 -16.01 -5.02 -11.84
CA PHE A 23 -17.06 -5.15 -12.85
C PHE A 23 -16.62 -6.21 -13.85
N THR A 24 -17.35 -7.32 -13.96
CA THR A 24 -16.94 -8.48 -14.77
C THR A 24 -17.91 -8.71 -15.93
N ASP A 25 -17.37 -8.98 -17.12
CA ASP A 25 -18.12 -9.44 -18.28
C ASP A 25 -17.27 -10.39 -19.15
N ALA A 26 -17.76 -10.76 -20.33
CA ALA A 26 -17.09 -11.72 -21.22
C ALA A 26 -15.67 -11.30 -21.66
N ARG A 27 -15.28 -10.03 -21.46
CA ARG A 27 -13.95 -9.50 -21.78
C ARG A 27 -12.95 -9.65 -20.63
N GLY A 28 -13.44 -9.91 -19.41
CA GLY A 28 -12.64 -9.93 -18.18
C GLY A 28 -13.22 -9.01 -17.09
N SER A 29 -12.34 -8.43 -16.28
CA SER A 29 -12.72 -7.56 -15.15
C SER A 29 -12.18 -6.14 -15.27
N PHE A 30 -12.97 -5.16 -14.87
CA PHE A 30 -12.60 -3.77 -14.70
C PHE A 30 -12.68 -3.38 -13.22
N VAL A 31 -11.60 -2.82 -12.67
CA VAL A 31 -11.50 -2.46 -11.24
C VAL A 31 -11.17 -0.98 -11.10
N LYS A 32 -11.99 -0.25 -10.34
CA LYS A 32 -11.65 1.12 -9.93
C LYS A 32 -10.67 1.05 -8.77
N THR A 33 -9.47 1.59 -8.96
CA THR A 33 -8.42 1.55 -7.94
C THR A 33 -8.38 2.83 -7.11
N PHE A 34 -8.68 3.99 -7.71
CA PHE A 34 -8.70 5.25 -6.99
C PHE A 34 -9.93 6.07 -7.36
N HIS A 35 -10.49 6.75 -6.35
CA HIS A 35 -11.54 7.74 -6.54
C HIS A 35 -11.48 8.75 -5.39
N GLU A 36 -11.07 9.98 -5.68
CA GLU A 36 -10.83 11.03 -4.69
C GLU A 36 -12.00 11.17 -3.70
N GLY A 37 -13.22 11.42 -4.17
CA GLY A 37 -14.38 11.59 -3.27
C GLY A 37 -14.75 10.36 -2.43
N LEU A 38 -14.38 9.13 -2.84
CA LEU A 38 -14.61 7.94 -2.01
C LEU A 38 -13.52 7.81 -0.96
N PHE A 39 -12.28 8.13 -1.33
CA PHE A 39 -11.14 8.15 -0.42
C PHE A 39 -11.33 9.24 0.65
N GLU A 40 -11.77 10.44 0.26
CA GLU A 40 -12.11 11.51 1.21
C GLU A 40 -13.22 11.09 2.17
N GLY A 41 -14.25 10.37 1.69
CA GLY A 41 -15.29 9.79 2.53
C GLY A 41 -14.77 8.75 3.55
N LEU A 42 -13.58 8.20 3.34
CA LEU A 42 -12.86 7.32 4.26
C LEU A 42 -11.79 8.06 5.08
N GLY A 43 -11.71 9.39 4.99
CA GLY A 43 -10.71 10.21 5.68
C GLY A 43 -9.33 10.20 5.02
N ILE A 44 -9.22 9.72 3.77
CA ILE A 44 -7.97 9.65 3.02
C ILE A 44 -7.87 10.85 2.07
N HIS A 45 -7.00 11.80 2.42
CA HIS A 45 -6.66 12.95 1.57
C HIS A 45 -5.33 12.71 0.87
N PHE A 46 -5.36 11.95 -0.23
CA PHE A 46 -4.15 11.50 -0.93
C PHE A 46 -3.99 12.16 -2.29
N ARG A 47 -2.78 12.67 -2.55
CA ARG A 47 -2.39 13.20 -3.87
C ARG A 47 -1.09 12.53 -4.32
N ALA A 48 -1.17 11.67 -5.32
CA ALA A 48 0.01 11.05 -5.92
C ALA A 48 0.95 12.12 -6.52
N ARG A 49 2.23 12.01 -6.20
CA ARG A 49 3.33 12.83 -6.75
C ARG A 49 4.32 12.00 -7.55
N GLU A 50 4.41 10.72 -7.23
CA GLU A 50 5.24 9.76 -7.93
C GLU A 50 4.53 8.40 -7.97
N GLN A 51 4.78 7.64 -9.03
CA GLN A 51 4.25 6.31 -9.23
C GLN A 51 5.33 5.42 -9.83
N PHE A 52 5.42 4.20 -9.35
CA PHE A 52 6.31 3.18 -9.88
C PHE A 52 5.74 1.80 -9.61
N TYR A 53 6.34 0.79 -10.22
CA TYR A 53 6.06 -0.60 -9.91
C TYR A 53 7.36 -1.38 -9.73
N SER A 54 7.28 -2.50 -9.01
CA SER A 54 8.37 -3.45 -8.89
C SER A 54 7.88 -4.83 -9.29
N VAL A 55 8.69 -5.59 -10.03
CA VAL A 55 8.49 -7.01 -10.27
C VAL A 55 9.51 -7.78 -9.44
N SER A 56 9.05 -8.80 -8.72
CA SER A 56 9.90 -9.57 -7.80
C SER A 56 9.76 -11.07 -8.03
N HIS A 57 10.89 -11.77 -7.96
CA HIS A 57 10.93 -13.23 -7.87
C HIS A 57 10.41 -13.69 -6.52
N GLN A 58 9.94 -14.93 -6.45
CA GLN A 58 9.53 -15.54 -5.20
C GLN A 58 10.67 -15.48 -4.16
N GLY A 59 10.33 -15.16 -2.91
CA GLY A 59 11.29 -15.07 -1.81
C GLY A 59 12.04 -13.74 -1.73
N VAL A 60 11.89 -12.84 -2.70
CA VAL A 60 12.46 -11.48 -2.60
C VAL A 60 11.75 -10.70 -1.49
N LEU A 61 12.55 -10.18 -0.56
CA LEU A 61 12.12 -9.23 0.46
C LEU A 61 12.59 -7.82 0.07
N ARG A 62 11.69 -6.85 0.12
CA ARG A 62 12.02 -5.42 0.00
C ARG A 62 11.50 -4.68 1.21
N GLY A 63 12.33 -3.86 1.85
CA GLY A 63 11.95 -3.10 3.05
C GLY A 63 12.92 -3.28 4.22
N MET A 64 12.66 -2.64 5.35
CA MET A 64 11.49 -1.78 5.63
C MET A 64 11.81 -0.31 5.28
N HIS A 65 11.10 0.29 4.32
CA HIS A 65 11.44 1.61 3.75
C HIS A 65 10.48 2.73 4.17
N PHE A 66 11.01 3.93 4.39
CA PHE A 66 10.26 5.16 4.63
C PHE A 66 11.11 6.40 4.28
N GLN A 67 10.47 7.54 4.02
CA GLN A 67 11.17 8.83 3.98
C GLN A 67 10.93 9.60 5.28
N ARG A 68 11.99 10.25 5.77
CA ARG A 68 11.94 11.11 6.97
C ARG A 68 11.31 12.48 6.65
N PRO A 69 10.65 13.13 7.62
CA PRO A 69 10.24 14.52 7.49
C PRO A 69 11.43 15.42 7.11
N PRO A 70 11.21 16.50 6.32
CA PRO A 70 9.92 16.99 5.80
C PRO A 70 9.47 16.34 4.47
N HIS A 71 10.14 15.28 4.02
CA HIS A 71 9.84 14.58 2.76
C HIS A 71 9.15 13.24 3.00
N ASP A 72 8.55 13.05 4.17
CA ASP A 72 7.72 11.88 4.44
C ASP A 72 6.47 11.90 3.56
N HIS A 73 6.02 10.71 3.17
CA HIS A 73 4.86 10.54 2.31
C HIS A 73 3.92 9.46 2.83
N ASP A 74 2.68 9.60 2.41
CA ASP A 74 1.72 8.52 2.39
C ASP A 74 2.01 7.65 1.16
N LYS A 75 1.70 6.36 1.25
CA LYS A 75 1.79 5.40 0.15
C LYS A 75 0.41 4.81 -0.12
N LEU A 76 0.11 4.57 -1.38
CA LEU A 76 -0.97 3.69 -1.81
C LEU A 76 -0.34 2.55 -2.60
N VAL A 77 -0.46 1.33 -2.10
CA VAL A 77 0.19 0.15 -2.68
C VAL A 77 -0.81 -0.94 -3.05
N ALA A 78 -0.49 -1.73 -4.07
CA ALA A 78 -1.33 -2.84 -4.51
C ALA A 78 -0.49 -3.94 -5.17
N CYS A 79 -0.89 -5.20 -4.99
CA CYS A 79 -0.35 -6.29 -5.78
C CYS A 79 -1.21 -6.47 -7.06
N ARG A 80 -0.61 -6.34 -8.25
CA ARG A 80 -1.29 -6.46 -9.55
C ARG A 80 -1.09 -7.79 -10.26
N SER A 81 -0.06 -8.52 -9.86
CA SER A 81 0.26 -9.86 -10.36
C SER A 81 0.90 -10.63 -9.21
N GLY A 82 0.56 -11.91 -9.08
CA GLY A 82 1.08 -12.76 -8.02
C GLY A 82 0.54 -12.40 -6.64
N GLN A 83 1.35 -12.70 -5.61
CA GLN A 83 1.02 -12.46 -4.21
C GLN A 83 2.23 -11.98 -3.43
N VAL A 84 2.00 -11.13 -2.43
CA VAL A 84 2.99 -10.69 -1.46
C VAL A 84 2.44 -10.76 -0.04
N LEU A 85 3.31 -11.03 0.93
CA LEU A 85 3.05 -10.71 2.33
C LEU A 85 3.55 -9.28 2.57
N ASP A 86 2.63 -8.33 2.59
CA ASP A 86 2.90 -6.91 2.85
C ASP A 86 2.97 -6.66 4.35
N VAL A 87 3.97 -5.89 4.80
CA VAL A 87 4.30 -5.69 6.21
C VAL A 87 4.46 -4.20 6.50
N LEU A 88 3.92 -3.79 7.65
CA LEU A 88 3.94 -2.43 8.16
C LEU A 88 4.60 -2.40 9.53
N LEU A 89 5.33 -1.33 9.83
CA LEU A 89 5.90 -1.03 11.14
C LEU A 89 5.66 0.45 11.48
N ASP A 90 4.99 0.72 12.61
CA ASP A 90 4.69 2.07 13.05
C ASP A 90 5.91 2.72 13.72
N LEU A 91 6.42 3.80 13.12
CA LEU A 91 7.56 4.57 13.63
C LEU A 91 7.14 5.85 14.34
N ARG A 92 5.83 6.12 14.44
CA ARG A 92 5.32 7.35 15.05
C ARG A 92 5.48 7.26 16.57
N PRO A 93 5.90 8.35 17.23
CA PRO A 93 6.01 8.37 18.68
C PRO A 93 4.64 8.18 19.34
N GLY A 94 4.61 7.45 20.46
CA GLY A 94 3.40 7.19 21.25
C GLY A 94 3.07 5.71 21.37
N ALA A 95 1.83 5.40 21.73
CA ALA A 95 1.40 4.03 22.05
C ALA A 95 1.43 3.05 20.85
N GLY A 96 1.54 3.56 19.63
CA GLY A 96 1.66 2.76 18.41
C GLY A 96 3.10 2.34 18.08
N PHE A 97 4.10 3.00 18.66
CA PHE A 97 5.50 2.86 18.26
C PHE A 97 5.97 1.39 18.34
N GLY A 98 6.58 0.91 17.26
CA GLY A 98 7.13 -0.44 17.16
C GLY A 98 6.10 -1.54 16.93
N ARG A 99 4.79 -1.22 16.85
CA ARG A 99 3.77 -2.19 16.46
C ARG A 99 3.86 -2.47 14.96
N SER A 100 3.71 -3.73 14.61
CA SER A 100 3.67 -4.19 13.23
C SER A 100 2.35 -4.86 12.88
N ALA A 101 2.01 -4.85 11.60
CA ALA A 101 0.92 -5.61 11.03
C ALA A 101 1.35 -6.20 9.68
N ALA A 102 0.69 -7.26 9.25
CA ALA A 102 0.94 -7.88 7.95
C ALA A 102 -0.37 -8.29 7.29
N VAL A 103 -0.40 -8.26 5.96
CA VAL A 103 -1.54 -8.67 5.14
C VAL A 103 -1.04 -9.30 3.85
N VAL A 104 -1.74 -10.31 3.35
CA VAL A 104 -1.48 -10.82 2.00
C VAL A 104 -2.18 -9.94 0.99
N LEU A 105 -1.42 -9.33 0.07
CA LEU A 105 -1.97 -8.66 -1.10
C LEU A 105 -1.81 -9.57 -2.31
N SER A 106 -2.84 -9.63 -3.15
CA SER A 106 -2.85 -10.44 -4.36
C SER A 106 -3.63 -9.77 -5.48
N ALA A 107 -3.32 -10.15 -6.72
CA ALA A 107 -4.05 -9.67 -7.90
C ALA A 107 -5.56 -9.95 -7.84
N ASP A 108 -5.92 -11.12 -7.32
CA ASP A 108 -7.31 -11.62 -7.27
C ASP A 108 -8.15 -10.98 -6.16
N ALA A 109 -7.50 -10.49 -5.09
CA ALA A 109 -8.22 -9.86 -3.98
C ALA A 109 -8.70 -8.45 -4.30
N HIS A 110 -8.12 -7.82 -5.34
CA HIS A 110 -8.42 -6.44 -5.77
C HIS A 110 -8.30 -5.43 -4.61
N GLN A 111 -7.31 -5.65 -3.74
CA GLN A 111 -7.05 -4.84 -2.57
C GLN A 111 -6.00 -3.76 -2.85
N GLN A 112 -6.11 -2.67 -2.09
CA GLN A 112 -5.11 -1.62 -1.98
C GLN A 112 -4.86 -1.31 -0.53
N LEU A 113 -3.62 -0.99 -0.19
CA LEU A 113 -3.25 -0.60 1.16
C LEU A 113 -2.82 0.86 1.14
N PHE A 114 -3.58 1.69 1.84
CA PHE A 114 -3.18 3.05 2.15
C PHE A 114 -2.31 3.03 3.42
N ILE A 115 -1.15 3.67 3.34
CA ILE A 115 -0.14 3.70 4.39
C ILE A 115 0.18 5.17 4.65
N PRO A 116 -0.14 5.71 5.84
CA PRO A 116 0.14 7.10 6.15
C PRO A 116 1.64 7.31 6.41
N LYS A 117 2.04 8.57 6.43
CA LYS A 117 3.38 9.01 6.89
C LYS A 117 3.78 8.38 8.23
N GLY A 118 5.09 8.14 8.39
CA GLY A 118 5.66 7.60 9.63
C GLY A 118 5.53 6.08 9.78
N ILE A 119 5.17 5.36 8.71
CA ILE A 119 5.13 3.89 8.67
C ILE A 119 6.26 3.38 7.79
N ALA A 120 7.06 2.44 8.30
CA ALA A 120 7.98 1.69 7.46
C ALA A 120 7.23 0.55 6.77
N HIS A 121 7.46 0.40 5.47
CA HIS A 121 6.75 -0.53 4.61
C HIS A 121 7.72 -1.49 3.94
N GLY A 122 7.33 -2.76 3.84
CA GLY A 122 8.06 -3.76 3.09
C GLY A 122 7.14 -4.92 2.71
N PHE A 123 7.67 -5.84 1.91
CA PHE A 123 6.94 -7.05 1.56
C PHE A 123 7.88 -8.22 1.25
N LEU A 124 7.34 -9.44 1.37
CA LEU A 124 7.94 -10.67 0.86
C LEU A 124 7.11 -11.16 -0.34
N ALA A 125 7.76 -11.33 -1.50
CA ALA A 125 7.12 -11.94 -2.66
C ALA A 125 6.85 -13.43 -2.40
N LEU A 126 5.57 -13.82 -2.43
CA LEU A 126 5.13 -15.20 -2.19
C LEU A 126 5.08 -16.03 -3.47
N THR A 127 5.03 -15.36 -4.62
CA THR A 127 5.03 -15.98 -5.95
C THR A 127 6.08 -15.32 -6.84
N ASP A 128 6.47 -16.00 -7.91
CA ASP A 128 7.21 -15.36 -8.99
C ASP A 128 6.37 -14.29 -9.69
N HIS A 129 7.06 -13.33 -10.30
CA HIS A 129 6.46 -12.20 -11.00
C HIS A 129 5.42 -11.44 -10.14
N ALA A 130 5.70 -11.35 -8.83
CA ALA A 130 4.91 -10.53 -7.92
C ALA A 130 5.11 -9.05 -8.27
N THR A 131 4.06 -8.42 -8.81
CA THR A 131 4.10 -7.02 -9.25
C THR A 131 3.40 -6.15 -8.23
N MET A 132 4.16 -5.28 -7.58
CA MET A 132 3.64 -4.27 -6.66
C MET A 132 3.59 -2.91 -7.36
N ASP A 133 2.44 -2.27 -7.34
CA ASP A 133 2.25 -0.86 -7.72
C ASP A 133 2.36 0.03 -6.50
N TYR A 134 2.92 1.23 -6.70
CA TYR A 134 3.12 2.23 -5.67
C TYR A 134 2.71 3.60 -6.17
N GLN A 135 2.04 4.36 -5.32
CA GLN A 135 1.92 5.81 -5.46
C GLN A 135 2.35 6.46 -4.15
N THR A 136 3.09 7.55 -4.20
CA THR A 136 3.56 8.29 -3.01
C THR A 136 3.12 9.75 -3.04
N SER A 137 2.82 10.32 -1.86
CA SER A 137 2.37 11.72 -1.75
C SER A 137 3.49 12.77 -1.80
N THR A 138 4.74 12.34 -1.87
CA THR A 138 5.92 13.16 -2.25
C THR A 138 6.78 12.36 -3.21
N VAL A 139 7.64 13.04 -3.97
CA VAL A 139 8.68 12.40 -4.79
C VAL A 139 9.81 11.85 -3.91
N HIS A 140 10.62 10.96 -4.50
CA HIS A 140 11.82 10.44 -3.90
C HIS A 140 12.79 11.56 -3.51
N ALA A 141 13.27 11.51 -2.27
CA ALA A 141 14.22 12.45 -1.69
C ALA A 141 15.41 11.66 -1.13
N PRO A 142 16.48 11.44 -1.90
CA PRO A 142 17.60 10.57 -1.52
C PRO A 142 18.21 10.90 -0.14
N THR A 143 18.24 12.18 0.24
CA THR A 143 18.78 12.64 1.53
C THR A 143 17.88 12.32 2.73
N HIS A 144 16.60 12.01 2.48
CA HIS A 144 15.59 11.70 3.49
C HIS A 144 15.13 10.26 3.45
N ASP A 145 15.45 9.53 2.37
CA ASP A 145 15.24 8.09 2.27
C ASP A 145 15.97 7.34 3.37
N ALA A 146 15.27 6.39 3.97
CA ALA A 146 15.72 5.67 5.14
C ALA A 146 15.09 4.27 5.19
N GLY A 147 15.66 3.42 6.04
CA GLY A 147 15.09 2.11 6.27
C GLY A 147 15.45 1.54 7.63
N ILE A 148 14.71 0.49 7.98
CA ILE A 148 14.98 -0.37 9.13
C ILE A 148 15.21 -1.77 8.60
N ARG A 149 16.18 -2.47 9.20
CA ARG A 149 16.49 -3.85 8.85
C ARG A 149 15.26 -4.74 9.13
N TRP A 150 14.90 -5.56 8.15
CA TRP A 150 13.85 -6.57 8.25
C TRP A 150 14.18 -7.68 9.26
#